data_AF-A0A2V5N1B0-F1
#
_entry.id   AF-A0A2V5N1B0-F1
#
_cell.length_a   1.000
_cell.length_b   1.000
_cell.length_c   1.000
_cell.angle_alpha   90.00
_cell.angle_beta   90.00
_cell.angle_gamma   90.00
#
_symmetry.space_group_name_H-M   'P 1'
#
loop_
_entity.id
_entity.type
_entity.pdbx_description
1 polymer ?
#
loop_
_entity_poly.entity_id
_entity_poly.type
_entity_poly.pdbx_seq_one_letter_code
_entity_poly.pdbx_strand_id
1 'polypeptide(L)'
;GKVVEVLIEEGMKVQEGQVLARLDDTNVKAALNLAEAQLASANKGLEEIRVRIKEAEQELHRVADLINHKIATQADFDHAEAAALSLKAKLEQQKAEVTVAERQVASWQQQMDDTIIRAPFSGIVTSKNAQPGDMISPISAGGGFTRTGICTIVDMGSLARSRRRSMRMPIGRFPAK
;
A
#
# COMPACT_ATOMS: atom_id res chain seq x y z
N GLY A 1 3.56 13.71 -9.16
CA GLY A 1 3.39 13.41 -10.59
C GLY A 1 2.84 14.61 -11.33
N LYS A 2 2.90 14.60 -12.67
CA LYS A 2 2.27 15.63 -13.52
C LYS A 2 0.77 15.40 -13.58
N VAL A 3 -0.05 16.43 -13.44
CA VAL A 3 -1.50 16.32 -13.60
C VAL A 3 -1.86 16.13 -15.06
N VAL A 4 -2.54 15.02 -15.39
CA VAL A 4 -3.03 14.71 -16.74
C VAL A 4 -4.42 15.32 -16.93
N GLU A 5 -5.30 15.14 -15.95
CA GLU A 5 -6.66 15.66 -16.00
C GLU A 5 -7.18 16.10 -14.63
N VAL A 6 -8.02 17.14 -14.64
CA VAL A 6 -8.73 17.64 -13.46
C VAL A 6 -10.23 17.60 -13.78
N LEU A 7 -10.96 16.74 -13.07
CA LEU A 7 -12.38 16.44 -13.29
C LEU A 7 -13.31 17.31 -12.42
N ILE A 8 -12.79 18.40 -11.87
CA ILE A 8 -13.52 19.30 -10.96
C ILE A 8 -13.54 20.75 -11.45
N GLU A 9 -14.60 21.43 -11.04
CA GLU A 9 -14.86 22.85 -11.27
C GLU A 9 -15.30 23.50 -9.95
N GLU A 10 -15.06 24.80 -9.83
CA GLU A 10 -15.47 25.58 -8.67
C GLU A 10 -16.99 25.62 -8.58
N GLY A 11 -17.55 25.36 -7.39
CA GLY A 11 -18.99 25.27 -7.16
C GLY A 11 -19.59 23.88 -7.42
N MET A 12 -18.83 22.92 -7.94
CA MET A 12 -19.34 21.55 -8.09
C MET A 12 -19.47 20.81 -6.76
N LYS A 13 -20.54 20.03 -6.65
CA LYS A 13 -20.74 19.06 -5.56
C LYS A 13 -19.95 17.80 -5.87
N VAL A 14 -19.16 17.35 -4.90
CA VAL A 14 -18.42 16.09 -4.98
C VAL A 14 -18.90 15.13 -3.89
N GLN A 15 -18.87 13.84 -4.21
CA GLN A 15 -19.19 12.77 -3.28
C GLN A 15 -17.90 12.18 -2.68
N GLU A 16 -18.03 11.55 -1.51
CA GLU A 16 -16.94 10.79 -0.89
C GLU A 16 -16.42 9.71 -1.85
N GLY A 17 -15.10 9.64 -2.02
CA GLY A 17 -14.43 8.72 -2.95
C GLY A 17 -14.43 9.14 -4.42
N GLN A 18 -15.08 10.24 -4.79
CA GLN A 18 -15.12 10.74 -6.17
C GLN A 18 -13.72 11.18 -6.62
N VAL A 19 -13.32 10.77 -7.83
CA VAL A 19 -12.04 11.15 -8.44
C VAL A 19 -12.08 12.63 -8.82
N LEU A 20 -11.11 13.39 -8.35
CA LEU A 20 -11.00 14.84 -8.52
C LEU A 20 -9.96 15.20 -9.58
N ALA A 21 -8.83 14.49 -9.58
CA ALA A 21 -7.75 14.67 -10.54
C ALA A 21 -7.01 13.34 -10.74
N ARG A 22 -6.43 13.17 -11.92
CA ARG A 22 -5.51 12.07 -12.23
C ARG A 22 -4.15 12.60 -12.63
N LEU A 23 -3.13 12.01 -12.03
CA LEU A 23 -1.74 12.25 -12.36
C LEU A 23 -1.26 11.20 -13.37
N ASP A 24 -0.15 11.50 -14.05
CA ASP A 24 0.52 10.56 -14.94
C ASP A 24 1.03 9.36 -14.14
N ASP A 25 0.47 8.19 -14.45
CA ASP A 25 0.71 6.90 -13.82
C ASP A 25 1.64 6.01 -14.66
N THR A 26 2.07 6.44 -15.84
CA THR A 26 2.82 5.60 -16.79
C THR A 26 4.08 5.00 -16.16
N ASN A 27 4.86 5.83 -15.45
CA ASN A 27 6.09 5.39 -14.80
C ASN A 27 5.82 4.52 -13.56
N VAL A 28 4.79 4.86 -12.78
CA VAL A 28 4.40 4.13 -11.56
C VAL A 28 3.87 2.74 -11.94
N LYS A 29 3.05 2.66 -12.99
CA LYS A 29 2.52 1.41 -13.54
C LYS A 29 3.64 0.51 -14.09
N ALA A 30 4.62 1.08 -14.79
CA ALA A 30 5.79 0.33 -15.25
C ALA A 30 6.60 -0.24 -14.06
N ALA A 31 6.80 0.57 -13.01
CA ALA A 31 7.49 0.13 -11.80
C ALA A 31 6.70 -0.94 -11.02
N LEU A 32 5.37 -0.81 -10.93
CA LEU A 32 4.49 -1.81 -10.33
C LEU A 32 4.57 -3.14 -11.07
N ASN A 33 4.44 -3.14 -12.40
CA ASN A 33 4.57 -4.35 -13.21
C ASN A 33 5.93 -5.04 -13.01
N LEU A 34 7.01 -4.26 -12.90
CA LEU A 34 8.34 -4.80 -12.63
C LEU A 34 8.40 -5.45 -11.23
N ALA A 35 7.84 -4.78 -10.21
CA ALA A 35 7.79 -5.32 -8.85
C ALA A 35 6.93 -6.60 -8.76
N GLU A 36 5.81 -6.65 -9.47
CA GLU A 36 4.97 -7.85 -9.57
C GLU A 36 5.72 -9.00 -10.24
N ALA A 37 6.48 -8.73 -11.30
CA ALA A 37 7.31 -9.74 -11.96
C ALA A 37 8.42 -10.26 -11.02
N GLN A 38 9.03 -9.38 -10.23
CA GLN A 38 10.01 -9.77 -9.20
C GLN A 38 9.38 -10.64 -8.12
N LEU A 39 8.20 -10.28 -7.63
CA LEU A 39 7.44 -11.10 -6.67
C LEU A 39 7.09 -12.48 -7.26
N ALA A 40 6.66 -12.52 -8.52
CA ALA A 40 6.38 -13.78 -9.21
C ALA A 40 7.64 -14.66 -9.30
N SER A 41 8.78 -14.08 -9.64
CA SER A 41 10.08 -14.78 -9.67
C SER A 41 10.47 -15.32 -8.28
N ALA A 42 10.36 -14.49 -7.24
CA ALA A 42 10.69 -14.90 -5.87
C ALA A 42 9.79 -16.04 -5.38
N ASN A 43 8.48 -16.00 -5.72
CA ASN A 43 7.55 -17.08 -5.43
C ASN A 43 7.91 -18.38 -6.16
N LYS A 44 8.39 -18.30 -7.42
CA LYS A 44 8.88 -19.50 -8.14
C LYS A 44 10.13 -20.08 -7.48
N GLY A 45 11.05 -19.24 -7.02
CA GLY A 45 12.21 -19.70 -6.22
C GLY A 45 11.79 -20.38 -4.93
N LEU A 46 10.76 -19.87 -4.25
CA LEU A 46 10.21 -20.49 -3.04
C LEU A 46 9.64 -21.89 -3.32
N GLU A 47 8.86 -22.04 -4.40
CA GLU A 47 8.33 -23.35 -4.82
C GLU A 47 9.45 -24.33 -5.18
N GLU A 48 10.50 -23.88 -5.86
CA GLU A 48 11.65 -24.73 -6.16
C GLU A 48 12.33 -25.24 -4.88
N ILE A 49 12.54 -24.38 -3.88
CA ILE A 49 13.12 -24.78 -2.60
C ILE A 49 12.20 -25.77 -1.87
N ARG A 50 10.88 -25.56 -1.91
CA ARG A 50 9.91 -26.51 -1.32
C ARG A 50 10.01 -27.90 -1.94
N VAL A 51 10.16 -27.98 -3.25
CA VAL A 51 10.36 -29.27 -3.95
C VAL A 51 11.66 -29.93 -3.48
N ARG A 52 12.77 -29.17 -3.43
CA ARG A 52 14.06 -29.71 -2.95
C ARG A 52 14.01 -30.18 -1.49
N ILE A 53 13.29 -29.47 -0.61
CA ILE A 53 13.08 -29.92 0.77
C ILE A 53 12.35 -31.25 0.79
N LYS A 54 11.28 -31.39 -0.01
CA LYS A 54 10.51 -32.63 -0.09
C LYS A 54 11.38 -33.80 -0.57
N GLU A 55 12.24 -33.57 -1.56
CA GLU A 55 13.21 -34.59 -2.01
C GLU A 55 14.21 -34.97 -0.91
N ALA A 56 14.75 -33.99 -0.19
CA ALA A 56 15.68 -34.24 0.91
C ALA A 56 15.02 -34.97 2.09
N GLU A 57 13.77 -34.65 2.41
CA GLU A 57 13.00 -35.35 3.45
C GLU A 57 12.68 -36.79 3.05
N GLN A 58 12.37 -37.04 1.78
CA GLN A 58 12.19 -38.39 1.24
C GLN A 58 13.49 -39.19 1.28
N GLU A 59 14.64 -38.56 0.99
CA GLU A 59 15.93 -39.22 1.12
C GLU A 59 16.26 -39.54 2.58
N LEU A 60 16.03 -38.60 3.50
CA LEU A 60 16.21 -38.83 4.93
C LEU A 60 15.38 -40.02 5.41
N HIS A 61 14.12 -40.12 4.98
CA HIS A 61 13.27 -41.27 5.29
C HIS A 61 13.86 -42.58 4.73
N ARG A 62 14.33 -42.57 3.47
CA ARG A 62 14.97 -43.74 2.85
C ARG A 62 16.20 -44.19 3.64
N VAL A 63 17.05 -43.25 4.04
CA VAL A 63 18.25 -43.54 4.83
C VAL A 63 17.88 -44.08 6.22
N ALA A 64 16.86 -43.51 6.86
CA ALA A 64 16.35 -44.02 8.13
C ALA A 64 15.87 -45.48 8.03
N ASP A 65 15.15 -45.83 6.95
CA ASP A 65 14.72 -47.20 6.69
C ASP A 65 15.93 -48.13 6.46
N LEU A 66 16.94 -47.68 5.71
CA LEU A 66 18.17 -48.44 5.46
C LEU A 66 18.98 -48.70 6.74
N ILE A 67 18.94 -47.78 7.72
CA ILE A 67 19.56 -47.99 9.04
C ILE A 67 18.82 -49.08 9.82
N ASN A 68 17.48 -49.09 9.77
CA ASN A 68 16.69 -50.17 10.39
C ASN A 68 17.03 -51.55 9.79
N HIS A 69 17.38 -51.58 8.49
CA HIS A 69 17.87 -52.77 7.81
C HIS A 69 19.38 -53.03 7.97
N LYS A 70 20.11 -52.19 8.74
CA LYS A 70 21.57 -52.24 8.94
C LYS A 70 22.41 -52.12 7.66
N ILE A 71 21.88 -51.44 6.66
CA ILE A 71 22.51 -51.23 5.35
C ILE A 71 23.27 -49.89 5.31
N ALA A 72 22.74 -48.86 5.98
CA ALA A 72 23.35 -47.53 6.04
C ALA A 72 23.97 -47.25 7.41
N THR A 73 24.85 -46.24 7.47
CA THR A 73 25.55 -45.83 8.70
C THR A 73 24.88 -44.62 9.34
N GLN A 74 25.18 -44.37 10.62
CA GLN A 74 24.72 -43.15 11.31
C GLN A 74 25.22 -41.88 10.61
N ALA A 75 26.42 -41.91 10.03
CA ALA A 75 26.98 -40.78 9.30
C ALA A 75 26.16 -40.43 8.04
N ASP A 76 25.56 -41.44 7.37
CA ASP A 76 24.69 -41.21 6.22
C ASP A 76 23.39 -40.50 6.63
N PHE A 77 22.84 -40.86 7.80
CA PHE A 77 21.66 -40.19 8.37
C PHE A 77 21.96 -38.74 8.72
N ASP A 78 23.04 -38.51 9.48
CA ASP A 78 23.44 -37.18 9.91
C ASP A 78 23.69 -36.26 8.69
N HIS A 79 24.24 -36.82 7.61
CA HIS A 79 24.43 -36.10 6.35
C HIS A 79 23.09 -35.75 5.66
N ALA A 80 22.15 -36.69 5.58
CA ALA A 80 20.83 -36.44 5.02
C ALA A 80 20.02 -35.43 5.85
N GLU A 81 20.12 -35.50 7.18
CA GLU A 81 19.52 -34.55 8.11
C GLU A 81 20.11 -33.15 7.95
N ALA A 82 21.43 -33.03 7.90
CA ALA A 82 22.11 -31.75 7.66
C ALA A 82 21.70 -31.13 6.32
N ALA A 83 21.53 -31.93 5.27
CA ALA A 83 21.07 -31.46 3.96
C ALA A 83 19.63 -30.91 4.03
N ALA A 84 18.72 -31.63 4.69
CA ALA A 84 17.33 -31.19 4.88
C ALA A 84 17.25 -29.89 5.71
N LEU A 85 18.03 -29.80 6.80
CA LEU A 85 18.11 -28.61 7.65
C LEU A 85 18.67 -27.40 6.89
N SER A 86 19.72 -27.60 6.08
CA SER A 86 20.27 -26.53 5.23
C SER A 86 19.23 -25.97 4.26
N LEU A 87 18.43 -26.84 3.64
CA LEU A 87 17.35 -26.42 2.74
C LEU A 87 16.22 -25.71 3.48
N LYS A 88 15.87 -26.15 4.71
CA LYS A 88 14.91 -25.44 5.57
C LYS A 88 15.39 -24.03 5.92
N ALA A 89 16.68 -23.86 6.22
CA ALA A 89 17.26 -22.53 6.44
C ALA A 89 17.17 -21.65 5.18
N LYS A 90 17.44 -22.21 3.99
CA LYS A 90 17.27 -21.52 2.71
C LYS A 90 15.81 -21.15 2.42
N LEU A 91 14.84 -21.97 2.83
CA LEU A 91 13.42 -21.65 2.70
C LEU A 91 13.05 -20.41 3.52
N GLU A 92 13.53 -20.30 4.75
CA GLU A 92 13.27 -19.13 5.58
C GLU A 92 13.90 -17.86 4.98
N GLN A 93 15.11 -17.98 4.42
CA GLN A 93 15.73 -16.89 3.66
C GLN A 93 14.87 -16.48 2.46
N GLN A 94 14.37 -17.45 1.68
CA GLN A 94 13.54 -17.17 0.50
C GLN A 94 12.19 -16.57 0.87
N LYS A 95 11.58 -17.00 1.98
CA LYS A 95 10.35 -16.39 2.52
C LYS A 95 10.56 -14.93 2.90
N ALA A 96 11.70 -14.61 3.50
CA ALA A 96 12.05 -13.22 3.79
C ALA A 96 12.18 -12.39 2.51
N GLU A 97 12.80 -12.94 1.46
CA GLU A 97 12.90 -12.29 0.15
C GLU A 97 11.53 -12.07 -0.51
N VAL A 98 10.63 -13.06 -0.46
CA VAL A 98 9.24 -12.91 -0.93
C VAL A 98 8.54 -11.81 -0.15
N THR A 99 8.70 -11.77 1.18
CA THR A 99 8.11 -10.72 2.02
C THR A 99 8.61 -9.33 1.58
N VAL A 100 9.90 -9.17 1.30
CA VAL A 100 10.46 -7.90 0.80
C VAL A 100 9.84 -7.53 -0.56
N ALA A 101 9.72 -8.48 -1.48
CA ALA A 101 9.09 -8.25 -2.78
C ALA A 101 7.60 -7.86 -2.65
N GLU A 102 6.85 -8.50 -1.74
CA GLU A 102 5.46 -8.14 -1.44
C GLU A 102 5.34 -6.71 -0.90
N ARG A 103 6.25 -6.32 0.01
CA ARG A 103 6.29 -4.94 0.51
C ARG A 103 6.62 -3.95 -0.59
N GLN A 104 7.47 -4.33 -1.53
CA GLN A 104 7.80 -3.49 -2.67
C GLN A 104 6.60 -3.28 -3.59
N VAL A 105 5.84 -4.33 -3.90
CA VAL A 105 4.58 -4.24 -4.67
C VAL A 105 3.58 -3.35 -3.93
N ALA A 106 3.39 -3.55 -2.62
CA ALA A 106 2.47 -2.73 -1.83
C ALA A 106 2.84 -1.24 -1.84
N SER A 107 4.14 -0.92 -1.79
CA SER A 107 4.64 0.46 -1.88
C SER A 107 4.32 1.09 -3.24
N TRP A 108 4.57 0.37 -4.34
CA TRP A 108 4.23 0.86 -5.69
C TRP A 108 2.72 0.96 -5.92
N GLN A 109 1.94 0.05 -5.34
CA GLN A 109 0.48 0.11 -5.39
C GLN A 109 -0.03 1.35 -4.65
N GLN A 110 0.54 1.68 -3.49
CA GLN A 110 0.19 2.92 -2.79
C GLN A 110 0.55 4.15 -3.63
N GLN A 111 1.72 4.16 -4.27
CA GLN A 111 2.09 5.26 -5.17
C GLN A 111 1.14 5.37 -6.37
N MET A 112 0.63 4.24 -6.87
CA MET A 112 -0.38 4.20 -7.93
C MET A 112 -1.69 4.82 -7.43
N ASP A 113 -2.13 4.46 -6.23
CA ASP A 113 -3.33 5.03 -5.63
C ASP A 113 -3.16 6.54 -5.37
N ASP A 114 -1.95 6.97 -4.98
CA ASP A 114 -1.59 8.38 -4.81
C ASP A 114 -1.59 9.17 -6.14
N THR A 115 -1.56 8.50 -7.30
CA THR A 115 -1.78 9.18 -8.60
C THR A 115 -3.25 9.53 -8.84
N ILE A 116 -4.18 8.90 -8.13
CA ILE A 116 -5.62 9.12 -8.25
C ILE A 116 -6.12 9.89 -7.03
N ILE A 117 -6.40 11.18 -7.23
CA ILE A 117 -6.81 12.05 -6.15
C ILE A 117 -8.31 11.91 -5.97
N ARG A 118 -8.74 11.49 -4.77
CA ARG A 118 -10.15 11.29 -4.41
C ARG A 118 -10.59 12.25 -3.31
N ALA A 119 -11.88 12.58 -3.29
CA ALA A 119 -12.48 13.35 -2.20
C ALA A 119 -12.60 12.49 -0.92
N PRO A 120 -12.07 12.93 0.23
CA PRO A 120 -12.18 12.19 1.50
C PRO A 120 -13.59 12.29 2.13
N PHE A 121 -14.42 13.23 1.69
CA PHE A 121 -15.81 13.39 2.15
C PHE A 121 -16.64 14.09 1.07
N SER A 122 -17.96 13.95 1.18
CA SER A 122 -18.90 14.65 0.31
C SER A 122 -18.99 16.13 0.66
N GLY A 123 -18.91 17.04 -0.33
CA GLY A 123 -18.90 18.48 -0.07
C GLY A 123 -19.00 19.31 -1.34
N ILE A 124 -18.78 20.62 -1.22
CA ILE A 124 -18.73 21.54 -2.36
C ILE A 124 -17.30 22.02 -2.56
N VAL A 125 -16.81 21.96 -3.79
CA VAL A 125 -15.51 22.51 -4.18
C VAL A 125 -15.61 24.03 -4.17
N THR A 126 -14.92 24.70 -3.25
CA THR A 126 -14.95 26.17 -3.15
C THR A 126 -13.88 26.85 -3.99
N SER A 127 -12.76 26.17 -4.24
CA SER A 127 -11.67 26.72 -5.06
C SER A 127 -10.90 25.60 -5.75
N LYS A 128 -10.60 25.80 -7.03
CA LYS A 128 -9.82 24.90 -7.88
C LYS A 128 -8.40 25.45 -7.95
N ASN A 129 -7.48 24.80 -7.25
CA ASN A 129 -6.08 25.21 -7.23
C ASN A 129 -5.22 24.40 -8.22
N ALA A 130 -5.64 23.24 -8.72
CA ALA A 130 -4.85 22.48 -9.70
C ALA A 130 -5.23 22.79 -11.15
N GLN A 131 -4.23 23.00 -12.02
CA GLN A 131 -4.38 23.05 -13.47
C GLN A 131 -3.78 21.79 -14.13
N PRO A 132 -4.36 21.31 -15.26
CA PRO A 132 -3.73 20.28 -16.07
C PRO A 132 -2.31 20.72 -16.48
N GLY A 133 -1.31 19.87 -16.24
CA GLY A 133 0.09 20.19 -16.46
C GLY A 133 0.88 20.63 -15.21
N ASP A 134 0.21 20.95 -14.10
CA ASP A 134 0.88 21.25 -12.83
C ASP A 134 1.62 20.03 -12.29
N MET A 135 2.74 20.26 -11.59
CA MET A 135 3.47 19.22 -10.88
C MET A 135 3.01 19.19 -9.42
N ILE A 136 2.35 18.10 -9.04
CA ILE A 136 1.89 17.89 -7.67
C ILE A 136 2.83 16.93 -6.98
N SER A 137 3.41 17.38 -5.86
CA SER A 137 4.24 16.57 -4.98
C SER A 137 3.63 16.56 -3.59
N PRO A 138 3.38 15.38 -2.98
CA PRO A 138 2.93 15.29 -1.60
C PRO A 138 4.00 15.79 -0.61
N ILE A 139 5.28 15.77 -1.01
CA ILE A 139 6.36 16.42 -0.26
C ILE A 139 6.43 17.89 -0.67
N SER A 140 6.14 18.76 0.29
CA SER A 140 6.16 20.22 0.14
C SER A 140 7.57 20.70 -0.19
N ALA A 141 7.87 20.87 -1.47
CA ALA A 141 8.97 21.70 -1.91
C ALA A 141 8.37 23.07 -2.24
N GLY A 142 8.61 24.06 -1.38
CA GLY A 142 8.09 25.43 -1.51
C GLY A 142 8.71 26.21 -2.68
N GLY A 143 8.52 25.75 -3.92
CA GLY A 143 8.84 26.46 -5.14
C GLY A 143 7.56 26.82 -5.91
N GLY A 144 7.50 28.00 -6.53
CA GLY A 144 6.30 28.61 -7.12
C GLY A 144 5.56 27.84 -8.23
N PHE A 145 5.93 26.58 -8.52
CA PHE A 145 5.32 25.72 -9.54
C PHE A 145 4.75 24.40 -8.97
N THR A 146 5.00 24.09 -7.69
CA THR A 146 4.49 22.89 -7.02
C THR A 146 3.37 23.27 -6.06
N ARG A 147 2.12 23.08 -6.47
CA ARG A 147 0.95 23.31 -5.59
C ARG A 147 0.74 22.12 -4.67
N THR A 148 0.62 22.38 -3.38
CA THR A 148 0.40 21.38 -2.31
C THR A 148 -1.07 21.03 -2.10
N GLY A 149 -2.00 21.71 -2.78
CA GLY A 149 -3.45 21.48 -2.67
C GLY A 149 -4.14 21.52 -4.03
N ILE A 150 -5.02 20.55 -4.28
CA ILE A 150 -5.76 20.39 -5.55
C ILE A 150 -7.05 21.21 -5.52
N CYS A 151 -7.78 21.13 -4.41
CA CYS A 151 -9.00 21.89 -4.18
C CYS A 151 -9.29 22.04 -2.69
N THR A 152 -10.07 23.06 -2.35
CA THR A 152 -10.66 23.19 -1.02
C THR A 152 -12.09 22.65 -1.09
N ILE A 153 -12.41 21.67 -0.24
CA ILE A 153 -13.75 21.11 -0.13
C ILE A 153 -14.33 21.58 1.20
N VAL A 154 -15.53 22.16 1.15
CA VAL A 154 -16.28 22.53 2.35
C VAL A 154 -17.39 21.51 2.60
N ASP A 155 -17.39 20.96 3.80
CA ASP A 155 -18.43 20.05 4.28
C ASP A 155 -19.71 20.83 4.64
N MET A 156 -20.81 20.51 3.97
CA MET A 156 -22.11 21.13 4.24
C MET A 156 -22.83 20.51 5.47
N GLY A 157 -22.42 19.31 5.91
CA GLY A 157 -23.00 18.61 7.07
C GLY A 157 -22.61 19.21 8.42
N SER A 158 -21.44 19.84 8.52
CA SER A 158 -20.98 20.59 9.70
C SER A 158 -21.55 22.01 9.77
N LEU A 159 -21.75 22.69 8.63
CA LEU A 159 -22.35 24.03 8.58
C LEU A 159 -23.80 24.07 9.10
N ALA A 160 -24.58 23.01 8.87
CA ALA A 160 -25.95 22.91 9.37
C ALA A 160 -26.05 22.80 10.91
N ARG A 161 -25.02 22.27 11.59
CA ARG A 161 -24.98 22.14 13.06
C ARG A 161 -24.60 23.45 13.77
N SER A 162 -23.79 24.30 13.13
CA SER A 162 -23.32 25.58 13.71
C SER A 162 -24.43 26.62 13.85
N ARG A 163 -25.41 26.69 12.93
CA ARG A 163 -26.49 27.70 12.98
C ARG A 163 -27.54 27.48 14.07
N ARG A 164 -27.60 26.32 14.75
CA ARG A 164 -28.60 26.02 15.79
C ARG A 164 -28.22 26.45 17.21
N ARG A 165 -27.04 27.04 17.44
CA ARG A 165 -26.55 27.45 18.77
C ARG A 165 -26.55 28.96 19.05
N SER A 166 -27.23 29.76 18.23
CA SER A 166 -27.47 31.18 18.52
C SER A 166 -28.86 31.36 19.16
N MET A 167 -28.97 30.98 20.44
CA MET A 167 -30.11 31.40 21.27
C MET A 167 -29.64 32.56 22.16
N ARG A 168 -30.19 33.72 21.84
CA ARG A 168 -29.99 35.06 22.39
C ARG A 168 -30.33 35.09 23.89
N MET A 169 -29.37 35.40 24.76
CA MET A 169 -29.65 35.72 26.17
C MET A 169 -30.44 37.04 26.28
N PRO A 170 -31.53 37.11 27.07
CA PRO A 170 -32.18 38.38 27.39
C PRO A 170 -31.44 39.12 28.52
N ILE A 171 -31.38 40.44 28.35
CA ILE A 171 -30.75 41.42 29.23
C ILE A 171 -31.80 41.90 30.24
N GLY A 172 -31.52 41.73 31.54
CA GLY A 172 -31.91 42.62 32.65
C GLY A 172 -33.36 42.62 33.17
N ARG A 173 -33.53 42.52 34.51
CA ARG A 173 -34.09 43.61 35.35
C ARG A 173 -33.98 43.30 36.86
N PHE A 174 -33.47 44.27 37.62
CA PHE A 174 -33.62 44.43 39.08
C PHE A 174 -35.10 44.45 39.51
N PRO A 175 -35.39 44.12 40.78
CA PRO A 175 -36.09 45.13 41.58
C PRO A 175 -35.55 45.28 43.01
N ALA A 176 -35.73 46.50 43.51
CA ALA A 176 -35.47 46.93 44.87
C ALA A 176 -36.59 46.50 45.83
N LYS A 177 -36.22 46.06 47.03
CA LYS A 177 -36.72 46.58 48.32
C LYS A 177 -35.80 46.13 49.44
#